data_AF-A0A8S4RKI1-F1
#
_entry.id   AF-A0A8S4RKI1-F1
#
_cell.length_a   1.000
_cell.length_b   1.000
_cell.length_c   1.000
_cell.angle_alpha   90.00
_cell.angle_beta   90.00
_cell.angle_gamma   90.00
#
_symmetry.space_group_name_H-M   'P 1'
#
loop_
_entity.id
_entity.type
_entity.pdbx_description
1 polymer ?
#
loop_
_entity_poly.entity_id
_entity_poly.type
_entity_poly.pdbx_seq_one_letter_code
_entity_poly.pdbx_strand_id
1 'polypeptide(L)'
;MWCWRRMLRLPRSAFKTNKSILEELCMTQRLSSMVQAPILTFFGHVSRREHDFIGRLVVQGRFEGTRSRRRSPMRRANQIEFR
;
A
#
# COMPACT_ATOMS: atom_id res chain seq x y z
N MET A 1 7.59 -10.09 -16.28
CA MET A 1 6.32 -10.69 -16.78
C MET A 1 5.51 -11.45 -15.73
N TRP A 2 6.11 -12.01 -14.67
CA TRP A 2 5.38 -12.81 -13.68
C TRP A 2 4.38 -12.00 -12.83
N CYS A 3 4.75 -10.80 -12.35
CA CYS A 3 3.83 -9.98 -11.56
C CYS A 3 2.57 -9.58 -12.36
N TRP A 4 2.73 -9.29 -13.65
CA TRP A 4 1.65 -8.94 -14.58
C TRP A 4 0.67 -10.09 -14.80
N ARG A 5 1.19 -11.31 -15.00
CA ARG A 5 0.33 -12.51 -15.08
C ARG A 5 -0.43 -12.77 -13.78
N ARG A 6 0.20 -12.49 -12.64
CA ARG A 6 -0.43 -12.65 -11.32
C ARG A 6 -1.51 -11.60 -11.06
N MET A 7 -1.31 -10.35 -11.49
CA MET A 7 -2.33 -9.31 -11.43
C MET A 7 -3.57 -9.69 -12.25
N LEU A 8 -3.37 -10.19 -13.47
CA LEU A 8 -4.46 -10.67 -14.33
C LEU A 8 -5.01 -12.05 -13.93
N ARG A 9 -4.52 -12.63 -12.82
CA ARG A 9 -4.87 -14.00 -12.36
C ARG A 9 -4.75 -15.06 -13.47
N LEU A 10 -3.82 -14.86 -14.40
CA LEU A 10 -3.60 -15.77 -15.52
C LEU A 10 -2.98 -17.09 -15.03
N PRO A 11 -3.57 -18.25 -15.36
CA PRO A 11 -2.96 -19.53 -15.04
C PRO A 11 -1.63 -19.69 -15.79
N ARG A 12 -0.72 -20.50 -15.23
CA ARG A 12 0.60 -20.71 -15.82
C ARG A 12 0.54 -21.33 -17.22
N SER A 13 -0.51 -22.11 -17.49
CA SER A 13 -0.81 -22.74 -18.78
C SER A 13 -1.40 -21.78 -19.82
N ALA A 14 -1.73 -20.54 -19.46
CA ALA A 14 -2.26 -19.57 -20.41
C ALA A 14 -1.19 -19.13 -21.42
N PHE A 15 -1.39 -19.52 -22.68
CA PHE A 15 -0.61 -19.08 -23.82
C PHE A 15 -1.03 -17.67 -24.23
N LYS A 16 -0.52 -16.67 -23.50
CA LYS A 16 -0.62 -15.25 -23.86
C LYS A 16 0.75 -14.68 -24.17
N THR A 17 0.84 -13.85 -25.21
CA THR A 17 2.06 -13.12 -25.55
C THR A 17 2.28 -11.96 -24.59
N ASN A 18 3.54 -11.58 -24.37
CA ASN A 18 3.86 -10.49 -23.44
C ASN A 18 3.24 -9.15 -23.86
N LYS A 19 3.08 -8.92 -25.17
CA LYS A 19 2.43 -7.72 -25.73
C LYS A 19 0.94 -7.67 -25.37
N SER A 20 0.20 -8.76 -25.61
CA SER A 20 -1.23 -8.85 -25.25
C SER A 20 -1.46 -8.63 -23.75
N ILE A 21 -0.59 -9.15 -22.89
CA ILE A 21 -0.67 -8.94 -21.44
C ILE A 21 -0.52 -7.46 -21.06
N LEU A 22 0.38 -6.74 -21.73
CA LEU A 22 0.62 -5.32 -21.46
C LEU A 22 -0.53 -4.44 -21.99
N GLU A 23 -1.07 -4.74 -23.16
CA GLU A 23 -2.24 -4.05 -23.72
C GLU A 23 -3.47 -4.22 -22.82
N GLU A 24 -3.73 -5.45 -22.36
CA GLU A 24 -4.84 -5.76 -21.45
C GLU A 24 -4.70 -5.03 -20.11
N LEU A 25 -3.49 -4.95 -19.53
CA LEU A 25 -3.24 -4.16 -18.32
C LEU A 25 -3.44 -2.66 -18.52
N CYS A 26 -2.96 -2.11 -19.63
CA CYS A 26 -3.07 -0.69 -19.94
C CYS A 26 -4.53 -0.27 -20.14
N MET A 27 -5.35 -1.13 -20.75
CA MET A 27 -6.78 -0.88 -20.94
C MET A 27 -7.62 -1.12 -19.68
N THR A 28 -7.23 -2.07 -18.82
CA THR A 28 -8.05 -2.43 -17.66
C THR A 28 -7.79 -1.56 -16.44
N GLN A 29 -6.55 -1.11 -16.18
CA GLN A 29 -6.21 -0.50 -14.90
C GLN A 29 -5.10 0.55 -15.01
N ARG A 30 -5.35 1.77 -14.52
CA ARG A 30 -4.28 2.73 -14.22
C ARG A 30 -3.56 2.23 -12.97
N LEU A 31 -2.24 2.06 -13.03
CA LEU A 31 -1.42 1.55 -11.91
C LEU A 31 -1.70 2.32 -10.59
N SER A 32 -2.00 3.61 -10.68
CA SER A 32 -2.42 4.44 -9.56
C SER A 32 -3.63 3.86 -8.81
N SER A 33 -4.66 3.42 -9.52
CA SER A 33 -5.91 2.93 -8.93
C SER A 33 -5.70 1.59 -8.19
N MET A 34 -4.85 0.71 -8.74
CA MET A 34 -4.49 -0.56 -8.09
C MET A 34 -3.67 -0.35 -6.81
N VAL A 35 -2.84 0.70 -6.75
CA VAL A 35 -2.08 1.04 -5.55
C VAL A 35 -2.92 1.80 -4.53
N GLN A 36 -3.84 2.67 -5.00
CA GLN A 36 -4.69 3.47 -4.13
C GLN A 36 -5.74 2.64 -3.39
N ALA A 37 -6.32 1.60 -4.02
CA ALA A 37 -7.32 0.75 -3.38
C ALA A 37 -6.89 0.12 -2.04
N PRO A 38 -5.74 -0.58 -1.92
CA PRO A 38 -5.28 -1.13 -0.65
C PRO A 38 -4.88 -0.06 0.38
N ILE A 39 -4.41 1.10 -0.08
CA ILE A 39 -4.09 2.23 0.79
C ILE A 39 -5.37 2.78 1.42
N LEU A 40 -6.42 2.96 0.61
CA LEU A 40 -7.71 3.47 1.07
C LEU A 40 -8.44 2.47 1.96
N THR A 41 -8.36 1.16 1.71
CA THR A 41 -8.93 0.17 2.62
C THR A 41 -8.21 0.17 3.96
N PHE A 42 -6.87 0.25 3.98
CA PHE A 42 -6.09 0.40 5.21
C PHE A 42 -6.51 1.64 6.00
N PHE A 43 -6.55 2.81 5.36
CA PHE A 43 -7.00 4.03 6.01
C PHE A 43 -8.46 3.97 6.45
N GLY A 44 -9.33 3.30 5.69
CA GLY A 44 -10.71 3.02 6.10
C GLY A 44 -10.80 2.11 7.33
N HIS A 45 -9.92 1.12 7.48
CA HIS A 45 -9.83 0.29 8.69
C HIS A 45 -9.36 1.08 9.90
N VAL A 46 -8.34 1.92 9.72
CA VAL A 46 -7.82 2.80 10.78
C VAL A 46 -8.87 3.85 11.18
N SER A 47 -9.59 4.40 10.20
CA SER A 47 -10.65 5.39 10.42
C SER A 47 -11.93 4.81 11.04
N ARG A 48 -12.19 3.51 10.90
CA ARG A 48 -13.35 2.89 11.58
C ARG A 48 -13.15 2.70 13.09
N ARG A 49 -11.93 2.91 13.61
CA ARG A 49 -11.67 2.90 15.05
C ARG A 49 -11.71 4.33 15.59
N GLU A 50 -12.90 4.77 16.01
CA GLU A 50 -13.18 6.11 16.61
C GLU A 50 -12.17 6.57 17.68
N HIS A 51 -11.45 5.65 18.33
CA HIS A 51 -10.56 5.96 19.44
C HIS A 51 -9.04 5.97 19.12
N ASP A 52 -8.63 5.47 17.94
CA ASP A 52 -7.21 5.21 17.58
C ASP A 52 -6.74 6.04 16.37
N PHE A 53 -7.26 7.25 16.25
CA PHE A 53 -7.08 8.00 15.01
C PHE A 53 -5.68 8.58 14.83
N ILE A 54 -5.24 8.52 13.58
CA ILE A 54 -4.01 9.10 13.02
C ILE A 54 -3.74 10.52 13.53
N GLY A 55 -4.78 11.35 13.71
CA GLY A 55 -4.65 12.68 14.30
C GLY A 55 -4.04 12.66 15.70
N ARG A 56 -4.44 11.73 16.56
CA ARG A 56 -3.84 11.53 17.90
C ARG A 56 -2.44 10.93 17.79
N LEU A 57 -2.18 10.07 16.82
CA LEU A 57 -0.90 9.41 16.59
C LEU A 57 0.17 10.37 16.04
N VAL A 58 -0.24 11.29 15.18
CA VAL A 58 0.56 12.37 14.59
C VAL A 58 0.73 13.53 15.57
N VAL A 59 -0.32 13.95 16.29
CA VAL A 59 -0.25 15.04 17.27
C VAL A 59 0.42 14.63 18.59
N GLN A 60 0.20 13.39 19.07
CA GLN A 60 0.82 12.90 20.33
C GLN A 60 2.11 12.11 20.11
N GLY A 61 2.46 11.74 18.86
CA GLY A 61 3.66 10.97 18.54
C GLY A 61 3.67 9.53 19.10
N ARG A 62 2.52 9.01 19.55
CA ARG A 62 2.41 7.70 20.22
C ARG A 62 1.85 6.65 19.27
N PHE A 63 2.72 6.02 18.49
CA PHE A 63 2.41 4.78 17.78
C PHE A 63 2.41 3.61 18.77
N GLU A 64 1.37 2.77 18.76
CA GLU A 64 1.36 1.54 19.56
C GLU A 64 2.35 0.52 18.96
N GLY A 65 3.40 0.21 19.73
CA GLY A 65 4.40 -0.79 19.39
C GLY A 65 5.58 -0.73 20.36
N THR A 66 6.04 -1.89 20.82
CA THR A 66 7.14 -1.97 21.80
C THR A 66 8.45 -1.51 21.14
N ARG A 67 8.96 -0.35 21.59
CA ARG A 67 10.25 0.21 21.18
C ARG A 67 11.38 -0.78 21.45
N SER A 68 12.20 -1.11 20.46
CA SER A 68 13.48 -1.78 20.74
C SER A 68 14.40 -0.78 21.45
N ARG A 69 14.87 -1.16 22.66
CA ARG A 69 15.87 -0.38 23.42
C ARG A 69 17.08 -0.15 22.51
N ARG A 70 17.38 1.12 22.17
CA ARG A 70 18.61 1.67 21.51
C ARG A 70 18.40 2.57 20.26
N ARG A 71 17.18 2.80 19.74
CA ARG A 71 16.99 3.78 18.64
C ARG A 71 16.63 5.19 19.14
N SER A 72 17.25 6.21 18.54
CA SER A 72 17.00 7.64 18.82
C SER A 72 15.57 8.06 18.41
N PRO A 73 14.85 8.87 19.21
CA PRO A 73 13.49 9.32 18.93
C PRO A 73 13.30 10.05 17.58
N MET A 74 14.33 10.74 17.10
CA MET A 74 14.20 11.73 16.02
C MET A 74 14.18 11.12 14.60
N ARG A 75 14.54 9.84 14.44
CA ARG A 75 14.76 9.23 13.11
C ARG A 75 13.49 8.76 12.39
N ARG A 76 12.29 9.08 12.89
CA ARG A 76 11.00 8.69 12.25
C ARG A 76 10.13 9.85 11.77
N ALA A 77 10.20 11.03 12.40
CA ALA A 77 9.35 12.16 12.00
C ALA A 77 9.62 12.59 10.55
N ASN A 78 10.87 12.50 10.11
CA ASN A 78 11.30 12.91 8.77
C ASN A 78 10.99 11.89 7.66
N GLN A 79 10.30 10.78 7.95
CA GLN A 79 9.84 9.83 6.93
C GLN A 79 8.39 10.06 6.51
N ILE A 80 7.68 11.00 7.14
CA ILE A 80 6.36 11.42 6.69
C ILE A 80 6.56 12.51 5.63
N GLU A 81 7.11 12.11 4.48
CA GLU A 81 6.88 12.88 3.26
C GLU A 81 5.56 12.39 2.65
N PHE A 82 4.61 13.31 2.50
CA PHE A 82 3.42 13.09 1.70
C PHE A 82 3.86 12.97 0.25
N ARG A 83 4.02 11.73 -0.21
CA ARG A 83 4.05 11.37 -1.63
C ARG A 83 2.82 10.54 -1.99
#